data_AF-A0AAV0QYG7-F1
#
_entry.id   AF-A0AAV0QYG7-F1
#
_cell.length_a   1.000
_cell.length_b   1.000
_cell.length_c   1.000
_cell.angle_alpha   90.00
_cell.angle_beta   90.00
_cell.angle_gamma   90.00
#
_symmetry.space_group_name_H-M   'P 1'
#
loop_
_entity.id
_entity.type
_entity.pdbx_description
1 polymer ?
#
loop_
_entity_poly.entity_id
_entity_poly.type
_entity_poly.pdbx_seq_one_letter_code
_entity_poly.pdbx_strand_id
1 'polypeptide(L)'
;MIVGLAKNGYAEDALRVFWDMTKNLNNVVVPDDVTFLGVLTACSHAGMVSEGRQIFNLMVNQYEIQPRIDHCACMVDLLGRWGFLEEAEEFISTFNLESDAKIWATMLGACRTHGDEGRGQRAAEKLIELEPQNSSPYVLLSNIHAASGNWDEVRSLRRSMKEKGVKKLPGCSWITVGQTTSFFVAGEISHSRAGDIGSALRDLMALMKDLCDIDSFYNVEDLSSG
;
A
#
# COMPACT_ATOMS: atom_id res chain seq x y z
N MET A 1 -12.69 19.91 5.03
CA MET A 1 -11.93 20.49 3.90
C MET A 1 -10.56 19.84 3.73
N ILE A 2 -9.67 19.88 4.73
CA ILE A 2 -8.32 19.28 4.69
C ILE A 2 -8.33 17.80 4.26
N VAL A 3 -9.15 16.96 4.89
CA VAL A 3 -9.28 15.52 4.54
C VAL A 3 -9.72 15.34 3.08
N GLY A 4 -10.57 16.22 2.56
CA GLY A 4 -11.02 16.16 1.17
C GLY A 4 -9.89 16.45 0.20
N LEU A 5 -9.08 17.47 0.48
CA LEU A 5 -7.90 17.82 -0.31
C LEU A 5 -6.87 16.68 -0.29
N ALA A 6 -6.59 16.12 0.90
CA ALA A 6 -5.69 14.98 1.08
C ALA A 6 -6.07 13.78 0.20
N LYS A 7 -7.36 13.40 0.21
CA LYS A 7 -7.88 12.25 -0.57
C LYS A 7 -7.84 12.44 -2.09
N ASN A 8 -7.75 13.69 -2.56
CA ASN A 8 -7.76 14.02 -3.98
C ASN A 8 -6.37 14.43 -4.50
N GLY A 9 -5.31 14.22 -3.71
CA GLY A 9 -3.92 14.50 -4.13
C GLY A 9 -3.49 15.97 -4.00
N TYR A 10 -4.32 16.83 -3.40
CA TYR A 10 -4.02 18.26 -3.20
C TYR A 10 -3.32 18.50 -1.85
N ALA A 11 -2.16 17.88 -1.64
CA ALA A 11 -1.48 17.92 -0.37
C ALA A 11 -0.98 19.32 0.02
N GLU A 12 -0.41 20.07 -0.92
CA GLU A 12 0.03 21.46 -0.70
C GLU A 12 -1.13 22.36 -0.24
N ASP A 13 -2.31 22.21 -0.85
CA ASP A 13 -3.51 22.94 -0.46
C ASP A 13 -3.98 22.53 0.94
N ALA A 14 -3.91 21.24 1.28
CA ALA A 14 -4.26 20.74 2.61
C ALA A 14 -3.36 21.38 3.69
N LEU A 15 -2.04 21.47 3.43
CA LEU A 15 -1.09 22.12 4.33
C LEU A 15 -1.32 23.63 4.39
N ARG A 16 -1.57 24.29 3.26
CA ARG A 16 -1.89 25.72 3.23
C ARG A 16 -3.10 26.04 4.11
N VAL A 17 -4.18 25.28 3.96
CA VAL A 17 -5.39 25.44 4.79
C VAL A 17 -5.08 25.22 6.27
N PHE A 18 -4.28 24.21 6.61
CA PHE A 18 -3.84 23.97 7.98
C PHE A 18 -3.04 25.17 8.54
N TRP A 19 -2.08 25.71 7.79
CA TRP A 19 -1.31 26.86 8.24
C TRP A 19 -2.12 28.15 8.31
N ASP A 20 -3.07 28.35 7.40
CA ASP A 20 -3.97 29.50 7.45
C ASP A 20 -4.89 29.43 8.68
N MET A 21 -5.37 28.23 9.03
CA MET A 21 -6.16 27.97 10.24
C MET A 21 -5.39 28.37 11.51
N THR A 22 -4.10 28.08 11.57
CA THR A 22 -3.25 28.35 12.75
C THR A 22 -2.72 29.78 12.84
N LYS A 23 -2.59 30.49 11.71
CA LYS A 23 -2.05 31.87 11.65
C LYS A 23 -3.10 32.97 11.75
N ASN A 24 -4.40 32.64 11.65
CA ASN A 24 -5.44 33.66 11.56
C ASN A 24 -5.74 34.31 12.92
N LEU A 25 -5.19 35.50 13.15
CA LEU A 25 -5.33 36.27 14.39
C LEU A 25 -6.76 36.76 14.67
N ASN A 26 -7.62 36.84 13.64
CA ASN A 26 -8.96 37.40 13.76
C ASN A 26 -10.05 36.36 14.08
N ASN A 27 -9.76 35.06 13.87
CA ASN A 27 -10.65 33.96 14.22
C ASN A 27 -9.82 32.68 14.38
N VAL A 28 -9.23 32.51 15.57
CA VAL A 28 -8.37 31.36 15.88
C VAL A 28 -9.23 30.11 15.89
N VAL A 29 -9.08 29.27 14.86
CA VAL A 29 -9.68 27.94 14.85
C VAL A 29 -8.58 26.99 15.28
N VAL A 30 -8.80 26.28 16.38
CA VAL A 30 -7.81 25.37 16.96
C VAL A 30 -7.88 24.03 16.21
N PRO A 31 -6.79 23.55 15.61
CA PRO A 31 -6.69 22.18 15.08
C PRO A 31 -7.00 21.14 16.15
N ASP A 32 -7.83 20.16 15.79
CA ASP A 32 -8.13 18.98 16.60
C ASP A 32 -7.43 17.72 16.04
N ASP A 33 -7.65 16.58 16.68
CA ASP A 33 -7.10 15.30 16.27
C ASP A 33 -7.45 14.94 14.81
N VAL A 34 -8.69 15.20 14.38
CA VAL A 34 -9.14 14.91 13.01
C VAL A 34 -8.43 15.80 11.99
N THR A 35 -8.18 17.06 12.36
CA THR A 35 -7.43 18.02 11.55
C THR A 35 -6.01 17.53 11.32
N PHE A 36 -5.32 17.12 12.38
CA PHE A 36 -3.96 16.55 12.31
C PHE A 36 -3.91 15.26 11.49
N LEU A 37 -4.86 14.35 11.70
CA LEU A 37 -4.97 13.12 10.89
C LEU A 37 -5.08 13.45 9.39
N GLY A 38 -5.91 14.43 9.04
CA GLY A 38 -6.12 14.84 7.65
C GLY A 38 -4.85 15.38 6.98
N VAL A 39 -4.09 16.25 7.67
CA VAL A 39 -2.85 16.81 7.12
C VAL A 39 -1.71 15.79 7.10
N LEU A 40 -1.61 14.89 8.10
CA LEU A 40 -0.64 13.79 8.08
C LEU A 40 -0.90 12.81 6.94
N THR A 41 -2.18 12.51 6.66
CA THR A 41 -2.58 11.70 5.51
C THR A 41 -2.14 12.36 4.19
N ALA A 42 -2.32 13.68 4.07
CA ALA A 42 -1.87 14.44 2.91
C ALA A 42 -0.35 14.33 2.71
N CYS A 43 0.43 14.51 3.79
CA CYS A 43 1.88 14.37 3.74
C CYS A 43 2.29 12.95 3.31
N SER A 44 1.63 11.92 3.86
CA SER A 44 1.90 10.52 3.54
C SER A 44 1.72 10.22 2.04
N HIS A 45 0.65 10.73 1.43
CA HIS A 45 0.40 10.50 0.00
C HIS A 45 1.34 11.28 -0.91
N ALA A 46 1.78 12.49 -0.50
CA ALA A 46 2.62 13.35 -1.32
C ALA A 46 4.13 13.23 -1.09
N GLY A 47 4.56 12.48 -0.08
CA GLY A 47 5.99 12.32 0.24
C GLY A 47 6.61 13.52 0.97
N MET A 48 5.78 14.31 1.63
CA MET A 48 6.21 15.46 2.43
C MET A 48 6.67 14.99 3.82
N VAL A 49 7.78 14.24 3.86
CA VAL A 49 8.25 13.56 5.08
C VAL A 49 8.70 14.58 6.13
N SER A 50 9.42 15.63 5.73
CA SER A 50 9.83 16.72 6.61
C SER A 50 8.64 17.40 7.30
N GLU A 51 7.61 17.72 6.53
CA GLU A 51 6.40 18.39 6.96
C GLU A 51 5.57 17.47 7.85
N GLY A 52 5.45 16.18 7.48
CA GLY A 52 4.77 15.19 8.31
C GLY A 52 5.41 15.05 9.70
N ARG A 53 6.74 14.99 9.80
CA ARG A 53 7.46 15.00 11.09
C ARG A 53 7.18 16.28 11.87
N GLN A 54 7.27 17.44 11.21
CA GLN A 54 6.99 18.73 11.85
C GLN A 54 5.57 18.79 12.40
N ILE A 55 4.57 18.36 11.61
CA ILE A 55 3.16 18.37 11.96
C ILE A 55 2.87 17.39 13.10
N PHE A 56 3.45 16.19 13.08
CA PHE A 56 3.28 15.23 14.18
C PHE A 56 3.90 15.77 15.48
N ASN A 57 5.10 16.36 15.40
CA ASN A 57 5.74 17.01 16.54
C ASN A 57 4.90 18.18 17.08
N LEU A 58 4.33 18.99 16.18
CA LEU A 58 3.43 20.09 16.51
C LEU A 58 2.20 19.59 17.28
N MET A 59 1.56 18.53 16.79
CA MET A 59 0.42 17.87 17.41
C MET A 59 0.71 17.46 18.86
N VAL A 60 1.83 16.76 19.08
CA VAL A 60 2.18 16.20 20.39
C VAL A 60 2.65 17.28 21.37
N ASN A 61 3.55 18.16 20.92
CA ASN A 61 4.31 19.02 21.84
C ASN A 61 3.74 20.44 21.99
N GLN A 62 2.97 20.94 21.01
CA GLN A 62 2.39 22.29 21.10
C GLN A 62 0.88 22.26 21.30
N TYR A 63 0.19 21.33 20.64
CA TYR A 63 -1.26 21.17 20.81
C TYR A 63 -1.62 20.15 21.90
N GLU A 64 -0.63 19.45 22.46
CA GLU A 64 -0.81 18.47 23.54
C GLU A 64 -1.82 17.36 23.19
N ILE A 65 -1.97 17.06 21.89
CA ILE A 65 -2.87 16.02 21.39
C ILE A 65 -2.15 14.69 21.45
N GLN A 66 -2.68 13.77 22.26
CA GLN A 66 -2.16 12.42 22.36
C GLN A 66 -2.31 11.68 21.01
N PRO A 67 -1.23 11.09 20.47
CA PRO A 67 -1.32 10.28 19.26
C PRO A 67 -2.29 9.12 19.42
N ARG A 68 -3.26 9.02 18.51
CA ARG A 68 -4.08 7.81 18.33
C ARG A 68 -3.42 6.88 17.33
N ILE A 69 -3.89 5.63 17.31
CA ILE A 69 -3.42 4.63 16.36
C ILE A 69 -3.48 5.11 14.91
N ASP A 70 -4.50 5.88 14.52
CA ASP A 70 -4.62 6.42 13.16
C ASP A 70 -3.53 7.45 12.82
N HIS A 71 -3.11 8.29 13.78
CA HIS A 71 -1.99 9.22 13.58
C HIS A 71 -0.68 8.47 13.42
N CYS A 72 -0.47 7.46 14.27
CA CYS A 72 0.69 6.60 14.22
C CYS A 72 0.76 5.78 12.93
N ALA A 73 -0.38 5.25 12.47
CA ALA A 73 -0.48 4.54 11.20
C ALA A 73 -0.13 5.46 10.02
N CYS A 74 -0.57 6.73 10.04
CA CYS A 74 -0.17 7.70 9.03
C CYS A 74 1.34 7.98 9.04
N MET A 75 1.97 8.03 10.22
CA MET A 75 3.43 8.20 10.31
C MET A 75 4.20 6.99 9.80
N VAL A 76 3.79 5.78 10.17
CA VAL A 76 4.41 4.54 9.65
C VAL A 76 4.23 4.44 8.14
N ASP A 77 3.05 4.78 7.62
CA ASP A 77 2.77 4.82 6.19
C ASP A 77 3.62 5.87 5.46
N LEU A 78 3.73 7.09 6.01
CA LEU A 78 4.57 8.16 5.47
C LEU A 78 6.04 7.74 5.41
N LEU A 79 6.59 7.25 6.51
CA LEU A 79 7.99 6.86 6.60
C LEU A 79 8.28 5.66 5.70
N GLY A 80 7.45 4.61 5.82
CA GLY A 80 7.64 3.36 5.08
C GLY A 80 7.47 3.54 3.57
N ARG A 81 6.40 4.20 3.13
CA ARG A 81 6.14 4.41 1.69
C ARG A 81 7.29 5.13 1.01
N TRP A 82 7.92 6.08 1.69
CA TRP A 82 8.98 6.92 1.14
C TRP A 82 10.41 6.46 1.50
N GLY A 83 10.56 5.22 1.98
CA GLY A 83 11.86 4.55 2.08
C GLY A 83 12.59 4.73 3.42
N PHE A 84 11.98 5.44 4.38
CA PHE A 84 12.52 5.60 5.73
C PHE A 84 12.15 4.40 6.61
N LEU A 85 12.48 3.18 6.15
CA LEU A 85 12.05 1.92 6.78
C LEU A 85 12.62 1.73 8.19
N GLU A 86 13.87 2.11 8.41
CA GLU A 86 14.50 2.01 9.73
C GLU A 86 13.79 2.90 10.75
N GLU A 87 13.56 4.16 10.39
CA GLU A 87 12.81 5.10 11.22
C GLU A 87 11.36 4.65 11.45
N ALA A 88 10.72 4.04 10.43
CA ALA A 88 9.39 3.47 10.59
C ALA A 88 9.37 2.33 11.62
N GLU A 89 10.36 1.44 11.62
CA GLU A 89 10.50 0.35 12.58
C GLU A 89 10.76 0.89 14.00
N GLU A 90 11.67 1.87 14.15
CA GLU A 90 11.92 2.54 15.42
C GLU A 90 10.67 3.26 15.96
N PHE A 91 9.88 3.87 15.09
CA PHE A 91 8.63 4.53 15.46
C PHE A 91 7.61 3.53 16.01
N ILE A 92 7.48 2.35 15.39
CA ILE A 92 6.61 1.26 15.87
C ILE A 92 6.96 0.88 17.31
N SER A 93 8.24 0.68 17.59
CA SER A 93 8.71 0.34 18.93
C SER A 93 8.55 1.48 19.93
N THR A 94 8.86 2.71 19.52
CA THR A 94 8.77 3.89 20.39
C THR A 94 7.35 4.13 20.90
N PHE A 95 6.36 3.88 20.05
CA PHE A 95 4.94 4.08 20.40
C PHE A 95 4.22 2.80 20.83
N ASN A 96 4.95 1.69 21.05
CA ASN A 96 4.42 0.38 21.46
C ASN A 96 3.27 -0.12 20.55
N LEU A 97 3.46 -0.03 19.23
CA LEU A 97 2.45 -0.36 18.22
C LEU A 97 2.46 -1.83 17.79
N GLU A 98 3.23 -2.69 18.47
CA GLU A 98 3.51 -4.06 18.03
C GLU A 98 2.27 -4.96 18.00
N SER A 99 1.22 -4.59 18.72
CA SER A 99 -0.05 -5.33 18.78
C SER A 99 -1.01 -5.02 17.62
N ASP A 100 -0.73 -4.01 16.79
CA ASP A 100 -1.62 -3.60 15.71
C ASP A 100 -1.22 -4.23 14.37
N ALA A 101 -2.09 -5.09 13.85
CA ALA A 101 -1.88 -5.80 12.59
C ALA A 101 -1.81 -4.86 11.37
N LYS A 102 -2.53 -3.72 11.38
CA LYS A 102 -2.52 -2.76 10.26
C LYS A 102 -1.19 -2.04 10.15
N ILE A 103 -0.53 -1.79 11.27
CA ILE A 103 0.81 -1.19 11.32
C ILE A 103 1.81 -2.12 10.63
N TRP A 104 1.82 -3.41 11.00
CA TRP A 104 2.71 -4.39 10.36
C TRP A 104 2.36 -4.67 8.90
N ALA A 105 1.08 -4.62 8.52
CA ALA A 105 0.68 -4.71 7.11
C ALA A 105 1.22 -3.56 6.27
N THR A 106 1.16 -2.34 6.82
CA THR A 106 1.74 -1.13 6.21
C THR A 106 3.26 -1.27 6.06
N MET A 107 3.95 -1.68 7.13
CA MET A 107 5.39 -1.90 7.13
C MET A 107 5.81 -2.97 6.11
N LEU A 108 5.11 -4.10 6.06
CA LEU A 108 5.39 -5.17 5.09
C LEU A 108 5.21 -4.71 3.64
N GLY A 109 4.16 -3.92 3.37
CA GLY A 109 3.93 -3.32 2.07
C GLY A 109 5.06 -2.38 1.65
N ALA A 110 5.57 -1.58 2.58
CA ALA A 110 6.71 -0.70 2.38
C ALA A 110 8.00 -1.50 2.11
N CYS A 111 8.32 -2.49 2.94
CA CYS A 111 9.50 -3.36 2.75
C CYS A 111 9.50 -4.04 1.38
N ARG A 112 8.34 -4.55 0.94
CA ARG A 112 8.20 -5.13 -0.41
C ARG A 112 8.50 -4.10 -1.50
N THR A 113 8.01 -2.88 -1.35
CA THR A 113 8.17 -1.81 -2.35
C THR A 113 9.64 -1.41 -2.50
N HIS A 114 10.38 -1.41 -1.39
CA HIS A 114 11.80 -1.03 -1.35
C HIS A 114 12.77 -2.21 -1.38
N GLY A 115 12.27 -3.45 -1.45
CA GLY A 115 13.10 -4.65 -1.50
C GLY A 115 13.88 -4.97 -0.22
N ASP A 116 13.47 -4.45 0.95
CA ASP A 116 14.12 -4.76 2.23
C ASP A 116 13.61 -6.11 2.76
N GLU A 117 14.34 -7.18 2.43
CA GLU A 117 14.00 -8.55 2.83
C GLU A 117 14.04 -8.74 4.36
N GLY A 118 15.04 -8.16 5.03
CA GLY A 118 15.23 -8.35 6.47
C GLY A 118 14.09 -7.76 7.30
N ARG A 119 13.69 -6.52 7.02
CA ARG A 119 12.52 -5.89 7.66
C ARG A 119 11.20 -6.48 7.17
N GLY A 120 11.13 -6.86 5.90
CA GLY A 120 9.97 -7.53 5.32
C GLY A 120 9.65 -8.84 6.03
N GLN A 121 10.66 -9.66 6.31
CA GLN A 121 10.50 -10.90 7.07
C GLN A 121 9.96 -10.66 8.48
N ARG A 122 10.58 -9.75 9.25
CA ARG A 122 10.12 -9.43 10.61
C ARG A 122 8.68 -8.93 10.64
N ALA A 123 8.33 -8.03 9.72
CA ALA A 123 6.97 -7.49 9.62
C ALA A 123 5.94 -8.56 9.26
N ALA A 124 6.28 -9.47 8.33
CA ALA A 124 5.40 -10.57 7.96
C ALA A 124 5.23 -11.59 9.08
N GLU A 125 6.31 -11.96 9.78
CA GLU A 125 6.24 -12.87 10.93
C GLU A 125 5.35 -12.31 12.03
N LYS A 126 5.50 -11.03 12.37
CA LYS A 126 4.62 -10.34 13.33
C LYS A 126 3.17 -10.32 12.87
N LEU A 127 2.91 -10.03 11.60
CA LEU A 127 1.54 -10.03 11.09
C LEU A 127 0.93 -11.43 11.06
N ILE A 128 1.71 -12.48 10.78
CA ILE A 128 1.28 -13.89 10.85
C ILE A 128 0.99 -14.32 12.29
N GLU A 129 1.76 -13.82 13.26
CA GLU A 129 1.51 -14.05 14.69
C GLU A 129 0.16 -13.43 15.10
N LEU A 130 -0.11 -12.19 14.70
CA LEU A 130 -1.33 -11.46 15.03
C LEU A 130 -2.56 -11.98 14.27
N GLU A 131 -2.42 -12.29 12.99
CA GLU A 131 -3.51 -12.73 12.11
C GLU A 131 -3.14 -14.00 11.31
N PRO A 132 -3.07 -15.19 11.94
CA PRO A 132 -2.61 -16.41 11.29
C PRO A 132 -3.44 -16.87 10.09
N GLN A 133 -4.69 -16.39 9.99
CA GLN A 133 -5.62 -16.72 8.91
C GLN A 133 -5.59 -15.71 7.75
N ASN A 134 -4.87 -14.60 7.91
CA ASN A 134 -4.70 -13.60 6.86
C ASN A 134 -3.70 -14.13 5.83
N SER A 135 -4.13 -14.32 4.58
CA SER A 135 -3.26 -14.81 3.50
C SER A 135 -2.26 -13.76 2.99
N SER A 136 -2.53 -12.47 3.21
CA SER A 136 -1.72 -11.36 2.70
C SER A 136 -0.24 -11.42 3.13
N PRO A 137 0.11 -11.53 4.44
CA PRO A 137 1.51 -11.56 4.85
C PRO A 137 2.30 -12.73 4.25
N TYR A 138 1.69 -13.91 4.16
CA TYR A 138 2.33 -15.08 3.53
C TYR A 138 2.65 -14.83 2.06
N VAL A 139 1.70 -14.24 1.33
CA VAL A 139 1.86 -13.96 -0.10
C VAL A 139 2.92 -12.88 -0.32
N LEU A 140 2.90 -11.80 0.48
CA LEU A 140 3.87 -10.71 0.36
C LEU A 140 5.28 -11.19 0.72
N LEU A 141 5.45 -11.94 1.81
CA LEU A 141 6.75 -12.51 2.18
C LEU A 141 7.25 -13.51 1.15
N SER A 142 6.36 -14.37 0.62
CA SER A 142 6.71 -15.28 -0.48
C SER A 142 7.19 -14.53 -1.73
N ASN A 143 6.64 -13.34 -2.02
CA ASN A 143 7.08 -12.54 -3.16
C ASN A 143 8.46 -11.92 -2.91
N ILE A 144 8.71 -11.46 -1.68
CA ILE A 144 10.02 -10.93 -1.26
C ILE A 144 11.09 -12.02 -1.42
N HIS A 145 10.88 -13.22 -0.86
CA HIS A 145 11.83 -14.33 -1.02
C HIS A 145 12.01 -14.77 -2.47
N ALA A 146 10.92 -14.80 -3.27
CA ALA A 146 11.02 -15.12 -4.69
C ALA A 146 11.88 -14.10 -5.45
N ALA A 147 11.78 -12.81 -5.13
CA ALA A 147 12.61 -11.76 -5.73
C ALA A 147 14.10 -11.95 -5.39
N SER A 148 14.43 -12.46 -4.20
CA SER A 148 15.80 -12.80 -3.79
C SER A 148 16.27 -14.19 -4.25
N GLY A 149 15.42 -14.98 -4.94
CA GLY A 149 15.75 -16.35 -5.35
C GLY A 149 15.68 -17.41 -4.24
N ASN A 150 15.16 -17.05 -3.07
CA ASN A 150 15.05 -17.91 -1.88
C ASN A 150 13.85 -18.86 -1.99
N TRP A 151 13.88 -19.77 -2.98
CA TRP A 151 12.78 -20.67 -3.30
C TRP A 151 12.43 -21.69 -2.20
N ASP A 152 13.39 -21.99 -1.32
CA ASP A 152 13.15 -22.88 -0.17
C ASP A 152 12.21 -22.22 0.85
N GLU A 153 12.40 -20.94 1.14
CA GLU A 153 11.49 -20.17 2.01
C GLU A 153 10.10 -20.01 1.38
N VAL A 154 10.03 -19.77 0.07
CA VAL A 154 8.76 -19.77 -0.68
C VAL A 154 8.00 -21.10 -0.48
N ARG A 155 8.71 -22.22 -0.56
CA ARG A 155 8.13 -23.56 -0.39
C ARG A 155 7.70 -23.82 1.06
N SER A 156 8.51 -23.37 2.02
CA SER A 156 8.21 -23.41 3.45
C SER A 156 6.92 -22.63 3.78
N LEU A 157 6.80 -21.39 3.30
CA LEU A 157 5.61 -20.56 3.51
C LEU A 157 4.36 -21.17 2.90
N ARG A 158 4.44 -21.71 1.67
CA ARG A 158 3.30 -22.40 1.03
C ARG A 158 2.86 -23.63 1.82
N ARG A 159 3.81 -24.37 2.42
CA ARG A 159 3.49 -25.49 3.31
C ARG A 159 2.79 -24.99 4.57
N SER A 160 3.31 -23.94 5.21
CA SER A 160 2.69 -23.33 6.39
C SER A 160 1.26 -22.86 6.13
N MET A 161 1.00 -22.22 4.99
CA MET A 161 -0.35 -21.84 4.57
C MET A 161 -1.28 -23.05 4.48
N LYS A 162 -0.81 -24.15 3.86
CA LYS A 162 -1.60 -25.38 3.71
C LYS A 162 -1.91 -26.03 5.05
N GLU A 163 -0.93 -26.11 5.95
CA GLU A 163 -1.08 -26.68 7.30
C GLU A 163 -2.06 -25.86 8.15
N LYS A 164 -2.02 -24.53 8.04
CA LYS A 164 -2.91 -23.62 8.76
C LYS A 164 -4.27 -23.42 8.08
N GLY A 165 -4.51 -24.05 6.93
CA GLY A 165 -5.75 -23.92 6.16
C GLY A 165 -5.94 -22.57 5.47
N VAL A 166 -4.90 -21.75 5.39
CA VAL A 166 -4.93 -20.40 4.81
C VAL A 166 -5.02 -20.51 3.30
N LYS A 167 -6.08 -19.93 2.72
CA LYS A 167 -6.28 -19.88 1.27
C LYS A 167 -6.11 -18.46 0.78
N LYS A 168 -5.27 -18.27 -0.25
CA LYS A 168 -5.24 -17.02 -1.01
C LYS A 168 -6.55 -16.92 -1.81
N LEU A 169 -7.27 -15.81 -1.65
CA LEU A 169 -8.39 -15.50 -2.54
C LEU A 169 -7.82 -15.09 -3.91
N PRO A 170 -8.30 -15.68 -5.02
CA PRO A 170 -7.89 -15.22 -6.34
C PRO A 170 -8.30 -13.75 -6.53
N GLY A 171 -7.49 -13.01 -7.28
CA GLY A 171 -7.87 -11.65 -7.67
C GLY A 171 -9.09 -11.70 -8.59
N CYS A 172 -10.05 -10.82 -8.38
CA CYS A 172 -11.25 -10.73 -9.20
C CYS A 172 -11.40 -9.30 -9.71
N SER A 173 -11.67 -9.14 -10.99
CA SER A 173 -12.21 -7.88 -11.55
C SER A 173 -13.62 -8.14 -12.08
N TRP A 174 -14.38 -7.07 -12.29
CA TRP A 174 -15.71 -7.17 -12.86
C TRP A 174 -16.03 -5.91 -13.67
N ILE A 175 -16.90 -6.08 -14.66
CA ILE A 175 -17.45 -4.97 -15.44
C ILE A 175 -18.97 -5.07 -15.42
N THR A 176 -19.64 -3.93 -15.46
CA THR A 176 -21.10 -3.88 -15.61
C THR A 176 -21.44 -3.13 -16.89
N VAL A 177 -22.15 -3.79 -17.81
CA VAL A 177 -22.61 -3.21 -19.07
C VAL A 177 -24.13 -3.31 -19.08
N GLY A 178 -24.80 -2.16 -19.03
CA GLY A 178 -26.25 -2.11 -18.82
C GLY A 178 -26.63 -2.71 -17.45
N GLN A 179 -27.47 -3.74 -17.45
CA GLN A 179 -27.89 -4.47 -16.23
C GLN A 179 -27.11 -5.78 -16.00
N THR A 180 -26.08 -6.04 -16.80
CA THR A 180 -25.31 -7.30 -16.74
C THR A 180 -23.95 -7.05 -16.14
N THR A 181 -23.63 -7.77 -15.06
CA THR A 181 -22.29 -7.78 -14.45
C THR A 181 -21.56 -9.07 -14.82
N SER A 182 -20.35 -8.93 -15.35
CA SER A 182 -19.45 -10.04 -15.69
C SER A 182 -18.24 -10.02 -14.75
N PHE A 183 -17.89 -11.19 -14.21
CA PHE A 183 -16.74 -11.37 -13.33
C PHE A 183 -15.58 -12.03 -14.08
N PHE A 184 -14.37 -11.62 -13.74
CA PHE A 184 -13.11 -12.16 -14.25
C PHE A 184 -12.24 -12.53 -13.06
N VAL A 185 -12.15 -13.83 -12.78
CA VAL A 185 -11.34 -14.35 -11.68
C VAL A 185 -9.99 -14.80 -12.22
N ALA A 186 -8.91 -14.36 -11.59
CA ALA A 186 -7.55 -14.73 -11.97
C ALA A 186 -7.35 -16.25 -11.88
N GLY A 187 -7.00 -16.88 -13.00
CA GLY A 187 -6.83 -18.33 -13.11
C GLY A 187 -8.09 -19.09 -13.51
N GLU A 188 -9.25 -18.44 -13.60
CA GLU A 188 -10.41 -19.02 -14.29
C GLU A 188 -10.30 -18.82 -15.79
N ILE A 189 -10.62 -19.89 -16.54
CA ILE A 189 -10.65 -19.91 -18.01
C ILE A 189 -12.11 -19.94 -18.51
N SER A 190 -13.07 -20.15 -17.61
CA SER A 190 -14.48 -20.37 -17.93
C SER A 190 -15.30 -19.09 -17.80
N HIS A 191 -15.15 -18.18 -18.76
CA HIS A 191 -16.15 -17.14 -19.01
C HIS A 191 -17.03 -17.57 -20.19
N SER A 192 -18.35 -17.37 -20.11
CA SER A 192 -19.29 -17.75 -21.18
C SER A 192 -18.96 -17.12 -22.53
N ARG A 193 -18.23 -16.00 -22.52
CA ARG A 193 -17.72 -15.27 -23.69
C ARG A 193 -16.20 -15.28 -23.82
N ALA A 194 -15.51 -16.24 -23.21
CA ALA A 194 -14.04 -16.29 -23.23
C ALA A 194 -13.46 -16.29 -24.65
N GLY A 195 -14.13 -16.97 -25.60
CA GLY A 195 -13.76 -16.97 -27.02
C GLY A 195 -13.82 -15.58 -27.65
N ASP A 196 -14.96 -14.89 -27.51
CA ASP A 196 -15.16 -13.53 -28.05
C ASP A 196 -14.14 -12.54 -27.48
N ILE A 197 -13.94 -12.58 -26.15
CA ILE A 197 -13.01 -11.70 -25.44
C ILE A 197 -11.58 -11.96 -25.91
N GLY A 198 -11.20 -13.23 -26.03
CA GLY A 198 -9.88 -13.62 -26.54
C GLY A 198 -9.66 -13.18 -27.98
N SER A 199 -10.69 -13.21 -28.83
CA SER A 199 -10.60 -12.70 -30.20
C SER A 199 -10.42 -11.18 -30.23
N ALA A 200 -11.27 -10.43 -29.53
CA ALA A 200 -11.18 -8.98 -29.47
C ALA A 200 -9.83 -8.49 -28.90
N LEU A 201 -9.28 -9.19 -27.89
CA LEU A 201 -7.95 -8.90 -27.35
C LEU A 201 -6.84 -9.13 -28.39
N ARG A 202 -6.92 -10.19 -29.19
CA ARG A 202 -5.95 -10.45 -30.28
C ARG A 202 -6.03 -9.38 -31.36
N ASP A 203 -7.24 -8.99 -31.75
CA ASP A 203 -7.44 -7.94 -32.77
C ASP A 203 -6.90 -6.58 -32.27
N LEU A 204 -7.16 -6.23 -31.01
CA LEU A 204 -6.60 -5.03 -30.37
C LEU A 204 -5.07 -5.08 -30.28
N MET A 205 -4.49 -6.23 -29.90
CA MET A 205 -3.04 -6.39 -29.85
C MET A 205 -2.41 -6.27 -31.25
N ALA A 206 -3.05 -6.77 -32.30
CA ALA A 206 -2.60 -6.59 -33.68
C ALA A 206 -2.63 -5.12 -34.09
N LEU A 207 -3.74 -4.42 -33.84
CA LEU A 207 -3.87 -2.99 -34.09
C LEU A 207 -2.83 -2.15 -33.32
N MET A 208 -2.57 -2.49 -32.05
CA MET A 208 -1.56 -1.82 -31.25
C MET A 208 -0.14 -2.07 -31.76
N LYS A 209 0.16 -3.25 -32.31
CA LYS A 209 1.44 -3.54 -32.97
C LYS A 209 1.60 -2.75 -34.27
N ASP A 210 0.56 -2.69 -35.09
CA ASP A 210 0.57 -1.95 -36.36
C ASP A 210 0.67 -0.42 -36.15
N LEU A 211 0.18 0.08 -35.01
CA LEU A 211 0.33 1.48 -34.59
C LEU A 211 1.68 1.78 -33.92
N CYS A 212 2.41 0.76 -33.48
CA CYS A 212 3.72 0.86 -32.84
C CYS A 212 4.90 0.66 -33.81
N ASP A 213 4.72 0.90 -35.12
CA ASP A 213 5.83 1.16 -36.06
C ASP A 213 6.54 2.51 -35.78
N ILE A 214 6.87 2.74 -34.50
CA ILE A 214 7.89 3.66 -34.04
C ILE A 214 8.88 2.79 -33.26
N ASP A 215 9.99 2.47 -33.92
CA ASP A 215 11.19 1.90 -33.32
C ASP A 215 11.54 2.65 -32.02
N SER A 216 11.27 2.03 -30.86
CA SER A 216 12.18 1.89 -29.71
C SER A 216 11.43 1.64 -28.40
N PHE A 217 12.00 0.74 -27.59
CA PHE A 217 11.67 0.44 -26.18
C PHE A 217 10.46 -0.48 -25.90
N TYR A 218 10.66 -1.79 -25.97
CA TYR A 218 11.10 -2.64 -24.84
C TYR A 218 11.05 -4.12 -25.27
N ASN A 219 12.22 -4.75 -25.33
CA ASN A 219 12.36 -6.20 -25.34
C ASN A 219 11.89 -6.75 -23.99
N VAL A 220 10.80 -7.52 -23.99
CA VAL A 220 10.45 -8.46 -22.91
C VAL A 220 9.99 -9.77 -23.55
N GLU A 221 10.89 -10.42 -24.27
CA GLU A 221 10.85 -11.86 -24.52
C GLU A 221 12.20 -12.43 -24.09
N ASP A 222 12.30 -12.70 -22.79
CA ASP A 222 13.08 -13.82 -22.29
C ASP A 222 12.63 -14.09 -20.85
N LEU A 223 11.82 -15.14 -20.69
CA LEU A 223 11.79 -16.09 -19.55
C LEU A 223 10.53 -16.95 -19.65
N SER A 224 10.47 -17.79 -20.69
CA SER A 224 9.74 -19.06 -20.65
C SER A 224 10.51 -20.14 -21.41
N SER A 225 11.69 -20.49 -20.91
CA SER A 225 12.33 -21.78 -21.19
C SER A 225 13.43 -22.03 -20.16
N GLY A 226 13.12 -22.87 -19.16
CA GLY A 226 14.01 -23.29 -18.08
C GLY A 226 13.23 -23.69 -16.84
#